data_AF-A0A5B8VBB7-F1
#
_entry.id   AF-A0A5B8VBB7-F1
#
_cell.length_a   1.000
_cell.length_b   1.000
_cell.length_c   1.000
_cell.angle_alpha   90.00
_cell.angle_beta   90.00
_cell.angle_gamma   90.00
#
_symmetry.space_group_name_H-M   'P 1'
#
loop_
_entity.id
_entity.type
_entity.pdbx_description
1 polymer ?
#
loop_
_entity_poly.entity_id
_entity_poly.type
_entity_poly.pdbx_seq_one_letter_code
_entity_poly.pdbx_strand_id
1 'polypeptide(L)'
;METNQTKQTIRLERVFGIILLIPPTIGVILFLINLVSNDPGRIPEMRNLSSNWTGDYNYARDSGGGGYTSAAPIYLGLMAIAGALLLKGTDKKLD
;
A
#
# COMPACT_ATOMS: atom_id res chain seq x y z
N MET A 1 28.04 -19.32 -19.44
CA MET A 1 28.42 -19.38 -18.02
C MET A 1 27.66 -18.28 -17.29
N GLU A 2 26.58 -18.63 -16.62
CA GLU A 2 25.87 -17.69 -15.74
C GLU A 2 26.80 -17.40 -14.54
N THR A 3 27.17 -16.13 -14.33
CA THR A 3 28.10 -15.79 -13.26
C THR A 3 27.40 -15.89 -11.91
N ASN A 4 28.09 -16.36 -10.85
CA ASN A 4 27.53 -16.43 -9.49
C ASN A 4 26.90 -15.10 -9.02
N GLN A 5 27.38 -13.98 -9.56
CA GLN A 5 26.85 -12.64 -9.31
C GLN A 5 25.41 -12.46 -9.85
N THR A 6 25.12 -12.94 -11.07
CA THR A 6 23.78 -12.90 -11.69
C THR A 6 22.76 -13.67 -10.85
N LYS A 7 23.14 -14.84 -10.35
CA LYS A 7 22.25 -15.65 -9.51
C LYS A 7 21.98 -15.00 -8.15
N GLN A 8 22.95 -14.29 -7.59
CA GLN A 8 22.78 -13.56 -6.34
C GLN A 8 21.86 -12.34 -6.49
N THR A 9 21.96 -11.59 -7.59
CA THR A 9 21.09 -10.43 -7.84
C THR A 9 19.64 -10.86 -8.05
N ILE A 10 19.39 -11.93 -8.82
CA ILE A 10 18.05 -12.52 -9.01
C ILE A 10 17.43 -12.93 -7.65
N ARG A 11 18.22 -13.54 -6.76
CA ARG A 11 17.73 -13.90 -5.40
C ARG A 11 17.35 -12.67 -4.58
N LEU A 12 18.15 -11.59 -4.64
CA LEU A 12 17.87 -10.36 -3.92
C LEU A 12 16.66 -9.62 -4.50
N GLU A 13 16.56 -9.47 -5.82
CA GLU A 13 15.40 -8.87 -6.51
C GLU A 13 14.10 -9.56 -6.10
N ARG A 14 14.10 -10.90 -6.05
CA ARG A 14 12.95 -11.68 -5.60
C ARG A 14 12.62 -11.45 -4.12
N VAL A 15 13.61 -11.42 -3.24
CA VAL A 15 13.41 -11.17 -1.80
C VAL A 15 12.85 -9.77 -1.57
N PHE A 16 13.42 -8.74 -2.19
CA PHE A 16 12.90 -7.38 -2.09
C PHE A 16 11.51 -7.25 -2.70
N GLY A 17 11.25 -7.94 -3.82
CA GLY A 17 9.92 -8.01 -4.43
C GLY A 17 8.86 -8.50 -3.45
N ILE A 18 9.15 -9.60 -2.74
CA ILE A 18 8.26 -10.17 -1.72
C ILE A 18 8.09 -9.22 -0.53
N ILE A 19 9.18 -8.65 0.00
CA ILE A 19 9.13 -7.73 1.15
C ILE A 19 8.24 -6.51 0.84
N LEU A 20 8.34 -5.96 -0.37
CA LEU A 20 7.52 -4.81 -0.80
C LEU A 20 6.05 -5.18 -1.03
N LEU A 21 5.75 -6.44 -1.36
CA LEU A 21 4.39 -6.92 -1.60
C LEU A 21 3.61 -7.27 -0.32
N ILE A 22 4.30 -7.64 0.76
CA ILE A 22 3.64 -8.05 2.02
C ILE A 22 2.75 -6.93 2.61
N PRO A 23 3.24 -5.69 2.86
CA PRO A 23 2.42 -4.65 3.48
C PRO A 23 1.17 -4.27 2.66
N PRO A 24 1.26 -4.05 1.33
CA PRO A 24 0.08 -3.77 0.50
C PRO A 24 -0.93 -4.92 0.50
N THR A 25 -0.47 -6.18 0.47
CA THR A 25 -1.36 -7.35 0.46
C THR A 25 -2.14 -7.45 1.77
N ILE A 26 -1.47 -7.26 2.91
CA ILE A 26 -2.13 -7.21 4.22
C ILE A 26 -3.15 -6.07 4.27
N GLY A 27 -2.78 -4.88 3.77
CA GLY A 27 -3.67 -3.72 3.70
C GLY A 27 -4.96 -4.01 2.91
N VAL A 28 -4.85 -4.66 1.76
CA VAL A 28 -6.03 -5.07 0.95
C VAL A 28 -6.86 -6.10 1.68
N ILE A 29 -6.26 -7.11 2.32
CA ILE A 29 -7.00 -8.13 3.08
C ILE A 29 -7.79 -7.48 4.23
N LEU A 30 -7.14 -6.62 5.01
CA LEU A 30 -7.80 -5.90 6.12
C LEU A 30 -8.92 -5.00 5.60
N PHE A 31 -8.71 -4.32 4.48
CA PHE A 31 -9.75 -3.52 3.82
C PHE A 31 -10.95 -4.38 3.42
N LEU A 32 -10.74 -5.54 2.81
CA LEU A 32 -11.82 -6.46 2.40
C LEU A 32 -12.56 -7.04 3.61
N ILE A 33 -11.85 -7.45 4.65
CA ILE A 33 -12.46 -7.91 5.91
C ILE A 33 -13.32 -6.79 6.50
N ASN A 34 -12.80 -5.56 6.53
CA ASN A 34 -13.53 -4.40 7.01
C ASN A 34 -14.78 -4.11 6.16
N LEU A 35 -14.67 -4.23 4.84
CA LEU A 35 -15.76 -4.00 3.89
C LEU A 35 -16.92 -4.98 4.08
N VAL A 36 -16.61 -6.25 4.39
CA VAL A 36 -17.63 -7.32 4.52
C VAL A 36 -18.14 -7.45 5.96
N SER A 37 -17.32 -7.14 6.96
CA SER A 37 -17.66 -7.38 8.38
C SER A 37 -18.33 -6.19 9.06
N ASN A 38 -18.20 -4.98 8.51
CA ASN A 38 -18.91 -3.82 9.04
C ASN A 38 -20.24 -3.66 8.33
N ASP A 39 -21.28 -3.31 9.11
CA ASP A 39 -22.53 -2.82 8.53
C ASP A 39 -22.23 -1.71 7.52
N PRO A 40 -22.88 -1.67 6.35
CA PRO A 40 -22.64 -0.64 5.33
C PRO A 40 -22.88 0.79 5.83
N GLY A 41 -23.54 0.99 6.99
CA GLY A 41 -23.69 2.27 7.68
C GLY A 41 -22.58 2.62 8.70
N ARG A 42 -21.64 1.70 8.98
CA ARG A 42 -20.46 1.90 9.84
C ARG A 42 -19.13 1.85 9.08
N ILE A 43 -19.15 1.40 7.83
CA ILE A 43 -18.09 1.76 6.88
C ILE A 43 -18.09 3.29 6.85
N PRO A 44 -16.96 3.98 7.14
CA PRO A 44 -16.89 5.43 7.00
C PRO A 44 -17.41 5.77 5.60
N GLU A 45 -18.59 6.39 5.52
CA GLU A 45 -19.18 6.70 4.23
C GLU A 45 -18.13 7.47 3.42
N MET A 46 -17.82 6.98 2.22
CA MET A 46 -16.86 7.63 1.31
C MET A 46 -17.30 9.05 0.88
N ARG A 47 -18.43 9.53 1.42
CA ARG A 47 -18.95 10.88 1.35
C ARG A 47 -18.11 11.89 2.13
N ASN A 48 -17.31 11.46 3.11
CA ASN A 48 -16.45 12.36 3.90
C ASN A 48 -15.02 11.83 4.09
N LEU A 49 -14.42 11.35 2.99
CA LEU A 49 -13.01 10.96 2.95
C LEU A 49 -12.09 12.13 3.31
N SER A 50 -12.54 13.37 3.16
CA SER A 50 -11.78 14.54 3.60
C SER A 50 -11.83 14.75 5.11
N SER A 51 -12.91 14.48 5.86
CA SER A 51 -12.95 14.76 7.31
C SER A 51 -12.47 13.62 8.19
N ASN A 52 -12.60 12.36 7.76
CA ASN A 52 -12.26 11.19 8.59
C ASN A 52 -10.90 10.57 8.26
N TRP A 53 -10.36 10.85 7.08
CA TRP A 53 -9.02 10.40 6.69
C TRP A 53 -7.96 11.48 6.88
N THR A 54 -8.41 12.70 7.16
CA THR A 54 -7.55 13.77 7.62
C THR A 54 -7.81 14.05 9.09
N GLY A 55 -6.75 14.31 9.85
CA GLY A 55 -6.90 14.72 11.24
C GLY A 55 -7.54 16.10 11.33
N ASP A 56 -8.57 16.23 12.14
CA ASP A 56 -9.20 17.52 12.42
C ASP A 56 -8.33 18.30 13.41
N TYR A 57 -7.81 19.45 13.01
CA TYR A 57 -7.21 20.40 13.94
C TYR A 57 -8.32 21.29 14.48
N ASN A 58 -8.77 20.99 15.70
CA ASN A 58 -9.69 21.85 16.44
C ASN A 58 -9.03 23.20 16.75
N TYR A 59 -9.08 24.14 15.80
CA TYR A 59 -9.10 25.56 16.13
C TYR A 59 -10.54 26.04 16.04
N ALA A 60 -10.98 26.65 17.14
CA ALA A 60 -12.28 27.25 17.39
C ALA A 60 -13.21 27.44 16.19
N ARG A 61 -14.47 27.00 16.38
CA ARG A 61 -15.68 27.36 15.61
C ARG A 61 -15.40 28.40 14.52
N ASP A 62 -15.51 27.97 13.27
CA ASP A 62 -15.63 28.79 12.05
C ASP A 62 -14.38 28.94 11.17
N SER A 63 -13.29 28.21 11.41
CA SER A 63 -12.14 28.17 10.50
C SER A 63 -12.04 26.82 9.79
N GLY A 64 -12.23 26.80 8.47
CA GLY A 64 -12.08 25.59 7.64
C GLY A 64 -10.75 24.88 7.89
N GLY A 65 -10.81 23.75 8.60
CA GLY A 65 -9.66 22.94 8.98
C GLY A 65 -9.06 22.25 7.75
N GLY A 66 -7.86 22.67 7.37
CA GLY A 66 -7.04 21.96 6.38
C GLY A 66 -6.57 20.64 6.97
N GLY A 67 -7.16 19.55 6.52
CA GLY A 67 -6.84 18.22 6.99
C GLY A 67 -5.58 17.61 6.36
N TYR A 68 -4.73 16.98 7.18
CA TYR A 68 -3.60 16.16 6.71
C TYR A 68 -4.03 14.73 6.38
N THR A 69 -3.93 14.31 5.11
CA THR A 69 -4.15 12.90 4.74
C THR A 69 -2.91 12.06 5.01
N SER A 70 -3.10 10.84 5.55
CA SER A 70 -2.00 9.89 5.66
C SER A 70 -1.55 9.47 4.25
N ALA A 71 -0.28 9.73 3.92
CA ALA A 71 0.32 9.29 2.65
C ALA A 71 0.44 7.76 2.52
N ALA A 72 -0.02 6.99 3.51
CA ALA A 72 0.11 5.53 3.56
C ALA A 72 -0.44 4.80 2.31
N PRO A 73 -1.61 5.12 1.74
CA PRO A 73 -2.08 4.44 0.52
C PRO A 73 -1.21 4.73 -0.70
N ILE A 74 -0.60 5.91 -0.79
CA ILE A 74 0.35 6.23 -1.86
C ILE A 74 1.59 5.35 -1.71
N TYR A 75 2.16 5.28 -0.50
CA TYR A 75 3.33 4.43 -0.24
C TYR A 75 3.02 2.95 -0.47
N LEU A 76 1.86 2.46 -0.02
CA LEU A 76 1.44 1.07 -0.25
C LEU A 76 1.24 0.78 -1.74
N GLY A 77 0.66 1.72 -2.50
CA GLY A 77 0.55 1.60 -3.95
C GLY A 77 1.91 1.52 -4.65
N LEU A 78 2.86 2.39 -4.28
CA LEU A 78 4.22 2.36 -4.81
C LEU A 78 4.97 1.08 -4.45
N MET A 79 4.83 0.60 -3.21
CA MET A 79 5.39 -0.67 -2.76
C MET A 79 4.84 -1.85 -3.58
N ALA A 80 3.53 -1.88 -3.84
CA ALA A 80 2.92 -2.92 -4.66
C ALA A 80 3.45 -2.94 -6.09
N ILE A 81 3.55 -1.77 -6.74
CA ILE A 81 4.07 -1.64 -8.11
C ILE A 81 5.54 -2.09 -8.16
N ALA A 82 6.38 -1.56 -7.26
CA ALA A 82 7.80 -1.90 -7.20
C ALA A 82 8.01 -3.39 -6.93
N GLY A 83 7.27 -3.98 -5.99
CA GLY A 83 7.31 -5.40 -5.67
C GLY A 83 6.96 -6.28 -6.87
N ALA A 84 5.88 -5.96 -7.57
CA ALA A 84 5.44 -6.69 -8.75
C ALA A 84 6.43 -6.60 -9.92
N LEU A 85 7.04 -5.42 -10.14
CA LEU A 85 8.03 -5.23 -11.20
C LEU A 85 9.33 -6.00 -10.93
N LEU A 86 9.80 -6.05 -9.68
CA LEU A 86 10.98 -6.83 -9.30
C LEU A 86 10.77 -8.33 -9.51
N LEU A 87 9.61 -8.86 -9.14
CA LEU A 87 9.27 -10.27 -9.37
C LEU A 87 9.16 -10.59 -10.87
N LYS A 88 8.45 -9.75 -11.63
CA LYS A 88 8.32 -9.91 -13.09
C LYS A 88 9.67 -9.83 -13.80
N GLY A 89 10.55 -8.95 -13.36
CA GLY A 89 11.92 -8.82 -13.88
C GLY A 89 12.78 -10.04 -13.56
N THR A 90 12.61 -10.63 -12.38
CA THR A 90 13.28 -11.87 -11.96
C THR A 90 12.86 -13.05 -12.82
N ASP A 91 11.55 -13.23 -13.06
CA ASP A 91 11.03 -14.38 -13.80
C ASP A 91 11.51 -14.37 -15.27
N LYS A 92 11.54 -13.19 -15.92
CA LYS A 92 12.10 -13.04 -17.27
C LYS A 92 13.59 -13.35 -17.41
N LYS A 93 14.35 -13.34 -16.30
CA LYS A 93 15.79 -13.65 -16.29
C LYS A 93 16.06 -15.14 -16.06
N LEU A 94 15.01 -15.91 -15.71
CA LEU A 94 15.08 -17.35 -15.46
C LEU A 94 14.68 -18.18 -16.69
N ASP A 95 14.04 -17.57 -17.70
CA ASP A 95 13.72 -18.13 -19.03
C ASP A 95 14.88 -17.96 -20.02
#